data_AF-A0A1G1GWG9-F1
#
_entry.id   AF-A0A1G1GWG9-F1
#
_cell.length_a   1.000
_cell.length_b   1.000
_cell.length_c   1.000
_cell.angle_alpha   90.00
_cell.angle_beta   90.00
_cell.angle_gamma   90.00
#
_symmetry.space_group_name_H-M   'P 1'
#
loop_
_entity.id
_entity.type
_entity.pdbx_description
1 polymer ?
#
loop_
_entity_poly.entity_id
_entity_poly.type
_entity_poly.pdbx_seq_one_letter_code
_entity_poly.pdbx_strand_id
1 'polypeptide(L)'
;MSPTSSIFTILLLSGDPDIQSQFKHALKNASLTTAKDASVLSKEVAGRTFDAVIVEVKPGSFSAAALPANIDLTHTMVITGSRPVLKRASKLMHVLSQQNAAGPNGKDALSLEDYLEWKMGDFVKGMRNGSGRNLHPMLITAIERPLITKALQETKGNQIQAAELLGLNRNTLRKKIQDLHIPVKRTRAAQTREA
;
A
#
# COMPACT_ATOMS: atom_id res chain seq x y z
N MET A 1 7.08 -8.98 -36.38
CA MET A 1 6.46 -10.05 -35.56
C MET A 1 5.87 -9.37 -34.33
N SER A 2 4.55 -9.33 -34.22
CA SER A 2 3.84 -8.76 -33.08
C SER A 2 4.13 -9.60 -31.83
N PRO A 3 4.45 -9.02 -30.66
CA PRO A 3 4.53 -9.81 -29.44
C PRO A 3 3.11 -10.31 -29.12
N THR A 4 2.93 -11.62 -29.07
CA THR A 4 1.78 -12.23 -28.41
C THR A 4 1.80 -11.73 -26.97
N SER A 5 0.85 -10.86 -26.61
CA SER A 5 0.71 -10.35 -25.25
C SER A 5 0.35 -11.54 -24.34
N SER A 6 1.35 -12.12 -23.67
CA SER A 6 1.13 -13.21 -22.72
C SER A 6 0.31 -12.67 -21.57
N ILE A 7 -0.95 -13.08 -21.50
CA ILE A 7 -1.86 -12.72 -20.41
C ILE A 7 -1.35 -13.42 -19.16
N PHE A 8 -0.99 -12.64 -18.13
CA PHE A 8 -0.60 -13.17 -16.83
C PHE A 8 -1.76 -14.00 -16.24
N THR A 9 -1.49 -15.26 -15.90
CA THR A 9 -2.45 -16.27 -15.45
C THR A 9 -2.34 -16.50 -13.95
N ILE A 10 -3.47 -16.43 -13.25
CA ILE A 10 -3.52 -16.49 -11.79
C ILE A 10 -4.53 -17.54 -11.35
N LEU A 11 -4.14 -18.41 -10.43
CA LEU A 11 -5.03 -19.33 -9.73
C LEU A 11 -5.33 -18.82 -8.32
N LEU A 12 -6.60 -18.70 -7.95
CA LEU A 12 -7.04 -18.36 -6.60
C LEU A 12 -7.81 -19.53 -5.98
N LEU A 13 -7.25 -20.06 -4.90
CA LEU A 13 -7.83 -21.12 -4.08
C LEU A 13 -8.40 -20.49 -2.81
N SER A 14 -9.71 -20.26 -2.80
CA SER A 14 -10.44 -19.61 -1.71
C SER A 14 -11.85 -20.14 -1.63
N GLY A 15 -12.29 -20.54 -0.43
CA GLY A 15 -13.67 -20.94 -0.18
C GLY A 15 -14.63 -19.76 0.00
N ASP A 16 -14.09 -18.56 0.23
CA ASP A 16 -14.86 -17.33 0.41
C ASP A 16 -15.24 -16.68 -0.94
N PRO A 17 -16.54 -16.55 -1.27
CA PRO A 17 -17.01 -15.93 -2.51
C PRO A 17 -16.70 -14.43 -2.59
N ASP A 18 -16.61 -13.73 -1.46
CA ASP A 18 -16.24 -12.31 -1.43
C ASP A 18 -14.79 -12.14 -1.89
N ILE A 19 -13.88 -13.00 -1.40
CA ILE A 19 -12.47 -12.97 -1.81
C ILE A 19 -12.36 -13.23 -3.30
N GLN A 20 -13.07 -14.25 -3.81
CA GLN A 20 -13.08 -14.55 -5.25
C GLN A 20 -13.56 -13.35 -6.07
N SER A 21 -14.68 -12.72 -5.67
CA SER A 21 -15.22 -11.54 -6.33
C SER A 21 -14.25 -10.35 -6.29
N GLN A 22 -13.63 -10.08 -5.14
CA GLN A 22 -12.68 -8.99 -4.97
C GLN A 22 -11.42 -9.17 -5.81
N PHE A 23 -10.83 -10.37 -5.86
CA PHE A 23 -9.67 -10.63 -6.71
C PHE A 23 -10.02 -10.62 -8.19
N LYS A 24 -11.21 -11.10 -8.57
CA LYS A 24 -11.69 -11.00 -9.95
C LYS A 24 -11.85 -9.55 -10.39
N HIS A 25 -12.33 -8.69 -9.50
CA HIS A 25 -12.40 -7.25 -9.75
C HIS A 25 -11.01 -6.60 -9.74
N ALA A 26 -10.13 -7.02 -8.84
CA ALA A 26 -8.78 -6.50 -8.71
C ALA A 26 -7.89 -6.85 -9.91
N LEU A 27 -8.12 -7.98 -10.56
CA LEU A 27 -7.21 -8.53 -11.58
C LEU A 27 -7.88 -8.61 -12.96
N LYS A 28 -8.66 -7.58 -13.34
CA LYS A 28 -9.39 -7.55 -14.63
C LYS A 28 -8.52 -7.77 -15.87
N ASN A 29 -7.23 -7.45 -15.79
CA ASN A 29 -6.27 -7.56 -16.89
C ASN A 29 -5.47 -8.89 -16.87
N ALA A 30 -5.73 -9.76 -15.88
CA ALA A 30 -5.12 -11.08 -15.77
C ALA A 30 -6.19 -12.16 -15.94
N SER A 31 -5.77 -13.34 -16.40
CA SER A 31 -6.66 -14.49 -16.49
C SER A 31 -6.76 -15.15 -15.12
N LEU A 32 -7.80 -14.79 -14.35
CA LEU A 32 -8.04 -15.35 -13.02
C LEU A 32 -8.91 -16.60 -13.09
N THR A 33 -8.39 -17.73 -12.62
CA THR A 33 -9.13 -18.97 -12.37
C THR A 33 -9.39 -19.11 -10.86
N THR A 34 -10.61 -19.42 -10.44
CA THR A 34 -10.96 -19.60 -9.03
C THR A 34 -11.40 -21.03 -8.72
N ALA A 35 -11.02 -21.54 -7.56
CA ALA A 35 -11.51 -22.80 -7.01
C ALA A 35 -11.56 -22.73 -5.47
N LYS A 36 -12.30 -23.65 -4.85
CA LYS A 36 -12.36 -23.74 -3.38
C LYS A 36 -11.05 -24.25 -2.79
N ASP A 37 -10.46 -25.24 -3.45
CA ASP A 37 -9.20 -25.87 -3.11
C ASP A 37 -8.64 -26.60 -4.34
N ALA A 38 -7.45 -27.17 -4.21
CA ALA A 38 -6.76 -27.86 -5.31
C ALA A 38 -7.46 -29.17 -5.74
N SER A 39 -8.25 -29.81 -4.87
CA SER A 39 -8.90 -31.10 -5.16
C SER A 39 -10.10 -30.97 -6.09
N VAL A 40 -10.72 -29.78 -6.14
CA VAL A 40 -11.89 -29.48 -6.97
C VAL A 40 -11.48 -29.04 -8.40
N LEU A 41 -10.18 -28.87 -8.67
CA LEU A 41 -9.70 -28.48 -9.99
C LEU A 41 -9.96 -29.60 -11.01
N SER A 42 -10.52 -29.25 -12.17
CA SER A 42 -10.64 -30.19 -13.28
C SER A 42 -9.25 -30.61 -13.76
N LYS A 43 -9.13 -31.81 -14.35
CA LYS A 43 -7.87 -32.29 -14.93
C LYS A 43 -7.27 -31.33 -15.96
N GLU A 44 -8.11 -30.57 -16.66
CA GLU A 44 -7.70 -29.56 -17.62
C GLU A 44 -7.04 -28.35 -16.95
N VAL A 45 -7.63 -27.82 -15.88
CA VAL A 45 -7.09 -26.68 -15.13
C VAL A 45 -5.86 -27.09 -14.31
N ALA A 46 -5.87 -28.31 -13.78
CA ALA A 46 -4.71 -28.88 -13.13
C ALA A 46 -3.52 -28.99 -14.09
N GLY A 47 -3.73 -29.29 -15.37
CA GLY A 47 -2.64 -29.36 -16.36
C GLY A 47 -2.09 -28.00 -16.83
N ARG A 48 -2.66 -26.86 -16.41
CA ARG A 48 -2.21 -25.52 -16.82
C ARG A 48 -1.10 -25.02 -15.91
N THR A 49 -0.18 -24.24 -16.49
CA THR A 49 0.80 -23.46 -15.75
C THR A 49 0.19 -22.14 -15.31
N PHE A 50 0.55 -21.67 -14.12
CA PHE A 50 0.11 -20.38 -13.58
C PHE A 50 1.33 -19.54 -13.21
N ASP A 51 1.28 -18.24 -13.52
CA ASP A 51 2.33 -17.28 -13.13
C ASP A 51 2.25 -16.97 -11.63
N ALA A 52 1.04 -16.99 -11.06
CA ALA A 52 0.84 -16.85 -9.63
C ALA A 52 -0.30 -17.74 -9.08
N VAL A 53 -0.12 -18.21 -7.85
CA VAL A 53 -1.11 -19.00 -7.12
C VAL A 53 -1.36 -18.34 -5.75
N ILE A 54 -2.62 -18.02 -5.48
CA ILE A 54 -3.07 -17.37 -4.24
C ILE A 54 -3.92 -18.36 -3.45
N VAL A 55 -3.59 -18.58 -2.18
CA VAL A 55 -4.21 -19.61 -1.34
C VAL A 55 -4.75 -19.05 -0.02
N GLU A 56 -6.04 -19.24 0.23
CA GLU A 56 -6.68 -19.00 1.53
C GLU A 56 -6.30 -20.11 2.50
N VAL A 57 -5.61 -19.75 3.58
CA VAL A 57 -5.17 -20.67 4.63
C VAL A 57 -6.06 -20.49 5.86
N LYS A 58 -6.61 -21.60 6.38
CA LYS A 58 -7.32 -21.58 7.65
C LYS A 58 -6.34 -21.64 8.83
N PRO A 59 -6.65 -20.99 9.97
CA PRO A 59 -5.81 -21.06 11.15
C PRO A 59 -5.52 -22.51 11.56
N GLY A 60 -4.25 -22.85 11.79
CA GLY A 60 -3.83 -24.19 12.21
C GLY A 60 -3.82 -25.27 11.11
N SER A 61 -4.08 -24.94 9.84
CA SER A 61 -4.15 -25.92 8.74
C SER A 61 -3.22 -25.62 7.55
N PHE A 62 -2.08 -24.95 7.76
CA PHE A 62 -1.13 -24.77 6.66
C PHE A 62 -0.55 -26.13 6.24
N SER A 63 -1.02 -26.65 5.12
CA SER A 63 -0.54 -27.88 4.50
C SER A 63 -0.05 -27.56 3.10
N ALA A 64 1.10 -28.13 2.73
CA ALA A 64 1.62 -28.07 1.37
C ALA A 64 0.62 -28.66 0.34
N ALA A 65 -0.35 -29.47 0.78
CA ALA A 65 -1.44 -29.99 -0.05
C ALA A 65 -2.43 -28.91 -0.54
N ALA A 66 -2.30 -27.66 -0.07
CA ALA A 66 -3.10 -26.56 -0.58
C ALA A 66 -2.66 -26.08 -1.98
N LEU A 67 -1.51 -26.55 -2.47
CA LEU A 67 -1.02 -26.30 -3.83
C LEU A 67 -1.29 -27.51 -4.73
N PRO A 68 -1.75 -27.29 -5.98
CA PRO A 68 -1.75 -28.33 -7.00
C PRO A 68 -0.40 -29.04 -7.14
N ALA A 69 -0.42 -30.37 -7.29
CA ALA A 69 0.77 -31.22 -7.27
C ALA A 69 1.77 -30.95 -8.42
N ASN A 70 1.35 -30.22 -9.44
CA ASN A 70 2.09 -29.97 -10.67
C ASN A 70 2.59 -28.52 -10.81
N ILE A 71 2.58 -27.74 -9.72
CA ILE A 71 3.12 -26.38 -9.73
C ILE A 71 4.64 -26.42 -9.69
N ASP A 72 5.26 -25.77 -10.68
CA ASP A 72 6.68 -25.49 -10.68
C ASP A 72 6.97 -24.18 -9.95
N LEU A 73 7.46 -24.29 -8.71
CA LEU A 73 7.79 -23.14 -7.87
C LEU A 73 8.97 -22.31 -8.37
N THR A 74 9.73 -22.78 -9.38
CA THR A 74 10.81 -21.98 -9.97
C THR A 74 10.29 -20.89 -10.90
N HIS A 75 9.05 -21.03 -11.39
CA HIS A 75 8.40 -20.09 -12.31
C HIS A 75 7.04 -19.56 -11.80
N THR A 76 6.55 -20.05 -10.66
CA THR A 76 5.26 -19.65 -10.09
C THR A 76 5.42 -18.90 -8.77
N MET A 77 4.86 -17.70 -8.68
CA MET A 77 4.78 -16.95 -7.42
C MET A 77 3.63 -17.48 -6.55
N VAL A 78 3.90 -17.87 -5.30
CA VAL A 78 2.88 -18.34 -4.37
C VAL A 78 2.60 -17.32 -3.27
N ILE A 79 1.33 -16.92 -3.13
CA ILE A 79 0.85 -16.03 -2.06
C ILE A 79 -0.11 -16.83 -1.18
N THR A 80 0.18 -16.91 0.11
CA THR A 80 -0.71 -17.60 1.07
C THR A 80 -1.11 -16.65 2.18
N GLY A 81 -2.33 -16.77 2.69
CA GLY A 81 -2.79 -15.91 3.76
C GLY A 81 -4.14 -16.30 4.31
N SER A 82 -4.43 -15.85 5.53
CA SER A 82 -5.76 -15.97 6.11
C SER A 82 -6.76 -15.07 5.38
N ARG A 83 -8.06 -15.37 5.53
CA ARG A 83 -9.14 -14.58 4.94
C ARG A 83 -9.01 -13.05 5.13
N PRO A 84 -8.73 -12.52 6.34
CA PRO A 84 -8.54 -11.08 6.50
C PRO A 84 -7.32 -10.53 5.76
N VAL A 85 -6.25 -11.33 5.63
CA VAL A 85 -5.04 -10.94 4.88
C VAL A 85 -5.35 -10.88 3.39
N LEU A 86 -6.02 -11.89 2.84
CA LEU A 86 -6.37 -11.94 1.43
C LEU A 86 -7.38 -10.86 1.03
N LYS A 87 -8.37 -10.53 1.88
CA LYS A 87 -9.27 -9.37 1.64
C LYS A 87 -8.52 -8.03 1.62
N ARG A 88 -7.44 -7.88 2.38
CA ARG A 88 -6.58 -6.69 2.30
C ARG A 88 -5.69 -6.71 1.06
N ALA A 89 -5.13 -7.87 0.72
CA ALA A 89 -4.27 -8.05 -0.44
C ALA A 89 -5.04 -7.81 -1.76
N SER A 90 -6.29 -8.29 -1.89
CA SER A 90 -7.13 -8.05 -3.06
C SER A 90 -7.31 -6.55 -3.32
N LYS A 91 -7.55 -5.77 -2.27
CA LYS A 91 -7.71 -4.32 -2.36
C LYS A 91 -6.41 -3.62 -2.77
N LEU A 92 -5.27 -4.07 -2.26
CA LEU A 92 -3.96 -3.57 -2.69
C LEU A 92 -3.66 -3.93 -4.15
N MET A 93 -3.94 -5.17 -4.57
CA MET A 93 -3.74 -5.62 -5.95
C MET A 93 -4.65 -4.89 -6.93
N HIS A 94 -5.87 -4.56 -6.52
CA HIS A 94 -6.77 -3.70 -7.31
C HIS A 94 -6.18 -2.31 -7.51
N VAL A 95 -5.61 -1.75 -6.45
CA VAL A 95 -4.95 -0.44 -6.50
C VAL A 95 -3.76 -0.48 -7.46
N LEU A 96 -2.97 -1.55 -7.44
CA LEU A 96 -1.82 -1.72 -8.33
C LEU A 96 -2.23 -2.00 -9.78
N SER A 97 -3.27 -2.79 -10.03
CA SER A 97 -3.68 -3.19 -11.38
C SER A 97 -4.32 -2.06 -12.20
N GLN A 98 -4.94 -1.07 -11.53
CA GLN A 98 -5.44 0.15 -12.18
C GLN A 98 -4.32 1.02 -12.77
N GLN A 99 -3.06 0.78 -12.41
CA GLN A 99 -1.92 1.50 -12.97
C GLN A 99 -1.53 1.01 -14.38
N ASN A 100 -1.91 -0.22 -14.77
CA ASN A 100 -1.48 -0.82 -16.03
C ASN A 100 -2.48 -0.66 -17.21
N ALA A 101 -3.63 -0.01 -16.99
CA ALA A 101 -4.66 0.16 -18.02
C ALA A 101 -4.90 1.61 -18.48
N ALA A 102 -4.12 2.58 -18.00
CA ALA A 102 -4.30 3.98 -18.36
C ALA A 102 -3.31 4.41 -19.45
N GLY A 103 -3.85 4.83 -20.60
CA GLY A 103 -3.11 5.53 -21.66
C GLY A 103 -2.53 6.88 -21.19
N PRO A 104 -1.93 7.67 -22.11
CA PRO A 104 -0.97 8.74 -21.81
C PRO A 104 -1.52 10.00 -21.11
N ASN A 105 -2.75 10.00 -20.58
CA ASN A 105 -3.30 11.13 -19.85
C ASN A 105 -3.23 10.90 -18.34
N GLY A 106 -2.10 11.29 -17.76
CA GLY A 106 -1.76 11.15 -16.34
C GLY A 106 -2.61 12.00 -15.40
N LYS A 107 -3.78 11.49 -15.00
CA LYS A 107 -4.54 12.03 -13.87
C LYS A 107 -4.95 11.04 -12.78
N ASP A 108 -4.54 9.78 -12.82
CA ASP A 108 -4.86 8.81 -11.76
C ASP A 108 -3.61 8.09 -11.23
N ALA A 109 -2.60 8.88 -10.85
CA ALA A 109 -1.72 8.45 -9.76
C ALA A 109 -2.59 8.43 -8.50
N LEU A 110 -2.54 7.35 -7.70
CA LEU A 110 -3.17 7.30 -6.37
C LEU A 110 -3.00 8.66 -5.71
N SER A 111 -4.09 9.40 -5.58
CA SER A 111 -3.99 10.72 -5.02
C SER A 111 -3.56 10.54 -3.56
N LEU A 112 -2.79 11.50 -3.05
CA LEU A 112 -2.48 11.51 -1.62
C LEU A 112 -3.77 11.43 -0.78
N GLU A 113 -4.85 11.99 -1.31
CA GLU A 113 -6.20 11.95 -0.72
C GLU A 113 -6.75 10.52 -0.61
N ASP A 114 -6.70 9.70 -1.66
CA ASP A 114 -7.17 8.30 -1.63
C ASP A 114 -6.41 7.45 -0.60
N TYR A 115 -5.09 7.63 -0.54
CA TYR A 115 -4.26 6.93 0.42
C TYR A 115 -4.58 7.35 1.86
N LEU A 116 -4.76 8.65 2.09
CA LEU A 116 -5.13 9.18 3.40
C LEU A 116 -6.53 8.74 3.80
N GLU A 117 -7.53 8.77 2.92
CA GLU A 117 -8.90 8.33 3.21
C GLU A 117 -8.91 6.88 3.71
N TRP A 118 -8.21 5.99 3.00
CA TRP A 118 -8.08 4.60 3.41
C TRP A 118 -7.40 4.46 4.79
N LYS A 119 -6.23 5.07 4.97
CA LYS A 119 -5.46 4.94 6.23
C LYS A 119 -6.16 5.57 7.42
N MET A 120 -6.82 6.72 7.22
CA MET A 120 -7.56 7.40 8.28
C MET A 120 -8.81 6.62 8.70
N GLY A 121 -9.48 5.94 7.78
CA GLY A 121 -10.66 5.12 8.09
C GLY A 121 -10.39 4.02 9.13
N ASP A 122 -9.24 3.35 9.04
CA ASP A 122 -8.82 2.34 10.02
C ASP A 122 -8.51 2.97 11.38
N PHE A 123 -7.89 4.16 11.39
CA PHE A 123 -7.49 4.86 12.59
C PHE A 123 -8.69 5.40 13.40
N VAL A 124 -9.67 6.01 12.71
CA VAL A 124 -10.92 6.50 13.31
C VAL A 124 -11.70 5.36 13.97
N LYS A 125 -11.79 4.20 13.29
CA LYS A 125 -12.47 3.00 13.84
C LYS A 125 -11.78 2.48 15.10
N GLY A 126 -10.45 2.43 15.11
CA GLY A 126 -9.68 2.01 16.28
C GLY A 126 -9.89 2.92 17.48
N MET A 127 -9.86 4.24 17.28
CA MET A 127 -10.00 5.24 18.36
C MET A 127 -11.41 5.31 18.95
N ARG A 128 -12.47 5.09 18.14
CA ARG A 128 -13.86 5.01 18.63
C ARG A 128 -14.04 3.91 19.68
N ASN A 129 -13.35 2.79 19.51
CA ASN A 129 -13.46 1.64 20.39
C ASN A 129 -12.64 1.77 21.69
N GLY A 130 -11.73 2.76 21.77
CA GLY A 130 -10.76 2.93 22.86
C GLY A 130 -10.93 4.18 23.72
N SER A 131 -12.09 4.85 23.69
CA SER A 131 -12.37 6.09 24.46
C SER A 131 -11.43 7.28 24.19
N GLY A 132 -10.69 7.27 23.07
CA GLY A 132 -9.75 8.32 22.70
C GLY A 132 -10.46 9.64 22.37
N ARG A 133 -10.20 10.69 23.15
CA ARG A 133 -10.60 12.08 22.83
C ARG A 133 -9.47 12.78 22.08
N ASN A 134 -9.78 13.84 21.33
CA ASN A 134 -8.80 14.68 20.61
C ASN A 134 -8.10 14.00 19.42
N LEU A 135 -8.82 13.19 18.64
CA LEU A 135 -8.28 12.53 17.43
C LEU A 135 -7.71 13.52 16.40
N HIS A 136 -8.45 14.60 16.11
CA HIS A 136 -8.06 15.60 15.12
C HIS A 136 -6.67 16.21 15.40
N PRO A 137 -6.42 16.86 16.56
CA PRO A 137 -5.10 17.45 16.82
C PRO A 137 -3.98 16.41 16.85
N MET A 138 -4.27 15.16 17.25
CA MET A 138 -3.29 14.08 17.20
C MET A 138 -2.90 13.71 15.77
N LEU A 139 -3.88 13.58 14.86
CA LEU A 139 -3.61 13.30 13.44
C LEU A 139 -2.87 14.45 12.77
N ILE A 140 -3.27 15.69 13.02
CA ILE A 140 -2.58 16.88 12.48
C ILE A 140 -1.12 16.87 12.92
N THR A 141 -0.85 16.62 14.20
CA THR A 141 0.54 16.51 14.73
C THR A 141 1.32 15.40 14.04
N ALA A 142 0.70 14.23 13.84
CA ALA A 142 1.32 13.08 13.20
C ALA A 142 1.68 13.30 11.72
N ILE A 143 0.94 14.17 11.03
CA ILE A 143 1.17 14.51 9.62
C ILE A 143 2.15 15.69 9.48
N GLU A 144 1.95 16.76 10.26
CA GLU A 144 2.76 17.98 10.12
C GLU A 144 4.22 17.76 10.52
N ARG A 145 4.47 16.96 11.57
CA ARG A 145 5.84 16.70 12.04
C ARG A 145 6.74 16.07 10.97
N PRO A 146 6.39 14.96 10.31
CA PRO A 146 7.21 14.40 9.24
C PRO A 146 7.28 15.30 8.02
N LEU A 147 6.18 15.98 7.64
CA LEU A 147 6.17 16.90 6.50
C LEU A 147 7.18 18.04 6.67
N ILE A 148 7.14 18.72 7.82
CA ILE A 148 8.07 19.81 8.14
C ILE A 148 9.50 19.30 8.28
N THR A 149 9.70 18.14 8.91
CA THR A 149 11.03 17.53 9.04
C THR A 149 11.65 17.25 7.67
N LYS A 150 10.86 16.71 6.73
CA LYS A 150 11.31 16.44 5.36
C LYS A 150 11.62 17.71 4.58
N ALA A 151 10.76 18.72 4.64
CA ALA A 151 11.04 20.01 4.02
C ALA A 151 12.33 20.66 4.54
N LEU A 152 12.59 20.58 5.86
CA LEU A 152 13.85 21.06 6.44
C LEU A 152 15.05 20.23 5.98
N GLN A 153 14.91 18.93 5.77
CA GLN A 153 15.98 18.07 5.24
C GLN A 153 16.32 18.44 3.78
N GLU A 154 15.30 18.55 2.93
CA GLU A 154 15.47 18.92 1.51
C GLU A 154 16.12 20.30 1.34
N THR A 155 15.82 21.22 2.25
CA THR A 155 16.38 22.59 2.26
C THR A 155 17.61 22.73 3.16
N LYS A 156 18.20 21.62 3.61
CA LYS A 156 19.42 21.59 4.44
C LYS A 156 19.34 22.47 5.71
N GLY A 157 18.16 22.57 6.30
CA GLY A 157 17.88 23.35 7.50
C GLY A 157 17.59 24.83 7.25
N ASN A 158 17.54 25.29 5.99
CA ASN A 158 17.16 26.65 5.67
C ASN A 158 15.66 26.87 5.85
N GLN A 159 15.28 27.47 6.99
CA GLN A 159 13.88 27.70 7.33
C GLN A 159 13.14 28.65 6.39
N ILE A 160 13.84 29.54 5.68
CA ILE A 160 13.19 30.43 4.71
C ILE A 160 12.75 29.61 3.49
N GLN A 161 13.68 28.83 2.92
CA GLN A 161 13.39 27.95 1.79
C GLN A 161 12.39 26.84 2.17
N ALA A 162 12.47 26.29 3.39
CA ALA A 162 11.51 25.30 3.85
C ALA A 162 10.11 25.90 3.97
N ALA A 163 10.00 27.15 4.45
CA ALA A 163 8.72 27.84 4.56
C ALA A 163 8.11 28.09 3.17
N GLU A 164 8.93 28.54 2.21
CA GLU A 164 8.52 28.70 0.81
C GLU A 164 8.07 27.39 0.18
N LEU A 165 8.85 26.31 0.33
CA LEU A 165 8.51 24.97 -0.16
C LEU A 165 7.19 24.45 0.41
N LEU A 166 6.92 24.73 1.68
CA LEU A 166 5.69 24.33 2.36
C LEU A 166 4.52 25.29 2.09
N GLY A 167 4.74 26.43 1.44
CA GLY A 167 3.73 27.49 1.29
C GLY A 167 3.30 28.12 2.61
N LEU A 168 4.17 28.14 3.62
CA LEU A 168 3.92 28.69 4.95
C LEU A 168 4.64 30.01 5.16
N ASN A 169 4.09 30.87 6.02
CA ASN A 169 4.86 31.99 6.54
C ASN A 169 6.03 31.48 7.42
N ARG A 170 7.23 32.06 7.28
CA ARG A 170 8.41 31.71 8.10
C ARG A 170 8.15 31.74 9.61
N ASN A 171 7.39 32.72 10.10
CA ASN A 171 7.05 32.83 11.52
C ASN A 171 6.17 31.65 11.97
N THR A 172 5.23 31.24 11.11
CA THR A 172 4.40 30.04 11.34
C THR A 172 5.25 28.78 11.35
N LEU A 173 6.15 28.61 10.38
CA LEU A 173 7.07 27.47 10.36
C LEU A 173 7.93 27.41 11.62
N ARG A 174 8.50 28.54 12.05
CA ARG A 174 9.30 28.63 13.29
C ARG A 174 8.49 28.19 14.51
N LYS A 175 7.24 28.66 14.63
CA LYS A 175 6.35 28.26 15.72
C LYS A 175 6.04 26.76 15.67
N LYS A 176 5.68 26.23 14.50
CA LYS A 176 5.41 24.79 14.31
C LYS A 176 6.62 23.91 14.62
N ILE A 177 7.83 24.33 14.27
CA ILE A 177 9.07 23.61 14.63
C ILE A 177 9.22 23.49 16.15
N GLN A 178 8.93 24.57 16.88
CA GLN A 178 8.98 24.59 18.34
C GLN A 178 7.87 23.72 18.95
N ASP A 179 6.62 23.92 18.55
CA ASP A 179 5.45 23.21 19.08
C ASP A 179 5.55 21.69 18.83
N LEU A 180 6.04 21.29 17.65
CA LEU A 180 6.19 19.88 17.24
C LEU A 180 7.53 19.27 17.67
N HIS A 181 8.37 20.01 18.40
CA HIS A 181 9.67 19.56 18.90
C HIS A 181 10.53 18.93 17.79
N ILE A 182 10.69 19.65 16.68
CA ILE A 182 11.47 19.20 15.52
C ILE A 182 12.94 19.62 15.71
N PRO A 183 13.90 18.69 15.69
CA PRO A 183 15.31 19.03 15.90
C PRO A 183 15.87 19.74 14.66
N VAL A 184 16.26 21.01 14.83
CA VAL A 184 16.94 21.78 13.79
C VAL A 184 18.42 21.91 14.14
N LYS A 185 19.30 21.36 13.30
CA LYS A 185 20.75 21.59 13.43
C LYS A 185 21.02 23.08 13.21
N ARG A 186 21.45 23.80 14.25
CA ARG A 186 21.88 25.19 14.12
C ARG A 186 23.21 25.22 13.36
N THR A 187 23.20 25.69 12.13
CA THR A 187 24.44 26.10 11.46
C THR A 187 24.92 27.37 12.16
N ARG A 188 26.02 27.28 12.92
CA ARG A 188 26.64 28.44 13.58
C ARG A 188 27.20 29.37 12.52
N ALA A 189 26.47 30.44 12.19
CA ALA A 189 26.95 31.60 11.45
C ALA A 189 26.81 32.87 12.30
N ALA A 190 27.32 32.82 13.54
CA ALA A 190 27.32 33.94 14.48
C ALA A 190 28.50 33.85 15.47
N GLN A 191 29.70 33.59 14.98
CA GLN A 191 30.96 33.69 15.74
C GLN A 191 32.07 34.32 14.88
N THR A 192 31.83 35.48 14.23
CA THR A 192 32.90 36.29 13.61
C THR A 192 32.49 37.76 13.43
N ARG A 193 31.89 38.36 14.47
CA ARG A 193 31.68 39.81 14.54
C ARG A 193 31.97 40.29 15.96
N GLU A 194 33.22 40.11 16.36
CA GLU A 194 33.88 40.81 17.47
C GLU A 194 35.37 40.48 17.33
N ALA A 195 36.04 41.27 16.49
CA ALA A 195 37.48 41.43 16.38
C ALA A 195 37.72 42.87 15.92
#